data_AF-A0A6B9GBH7-F1
#
_entry.id   AF-A0A6B9GBH7-F1
#
_cell.length_a   1.000
_cell.length_b   1.000
_cell.length_c   1.000
_cell.angle_alpha   90.00
_cell.angle_beta   90.00
_cell.angle_gamma   90.00
#
_symmetry.space_group_name_H-M   'P 1'
#
loop_
_entity.id
_entity.type
_entity.pdbx_description
1 polymer ?
#
loop_
_entity_poly.entity_id
_entity_poly.type
_entity_poly.pdbx_seq_one_letter_code
_entity_poly.pdbx_strand_id
1 'polypeptide(L)' 'MWIKCSDRLPDRDGLFICWDGRFVTTYPFIWGNWQANQFVAPNITHWMPLPTPPED' A
#
# COMPACT_ATOMS: atom_id res chain seq x y z
N MET A 1 7.33 -3.67 -8.41
CA MET A 1 6.93 -5.10 -8.21
C MET A 1 6.06 -5.17 -6.97
N TRP A 2 5.01 -5.99 -7.00
CA TRP A 2 4.13 -6.19 -5.84
C TRP A 2 4.81 -6.99 -4.74
N ILE A 3 4.64 -6.55 -3.50
CA ILE A 3 5.19 -7.18 -2.29
C ILE A 3 4.00 -7.61 -1.42
N LYS A 4 3.95 -8.88 -1.03
CA LYS A 4 2.93 -9.38 -0.09
C LYS A 4 3.16 -8.77 1.29
N CYS A 5 2.08 -8.31 1.92
CA CYS A 5 2.15 -7.78 3.29
C CYS A 5 2.62 -8.84 4.30
N SER A 6 2.30 -10.12 4.07
CA SER A 6 2.78 -11.24 4.88
C SER A 6 4.28 -11.46 4.81
N ASP A 7 4.90 -11.06 3.70
CA ASP A 7 6.33 -11.27 3.48
C ASP A 7 7.11 -10.08 4.03
N ARG A 8 6.63 -8.86 3.76
CA ARG A 8 7.22 -7.61 4.25
C ARG A 8 6.23 -6.46 4.19
N LEU A 9 6.23 -5.62 5.22
CA LEU A 9 5.55 -4.32 5.25
C LEU A 9 6.52 -3.18 4.86
N PRO A 10 6.03 -1.99 4.47
CA PRO A 10 6.91 -0.85 4.23
C PRO A 10 7.75 -0.50 5.46
N ASP A 11 9.03 -0.21 5.23
CA ASP A 11 9.97 0.14 6.30
C ASP A 11 9.89 1.63 6.72
N ARG A 12 9.06 2.41 6.03
CA ARG A 12 8.89 3.85 6.24
C ARG A 12 7.44 4.27 6.09
N ASP A 13 7.10 5.35 6.77
CA ASP A 13 5.83 6.02 6.56
C ASP A 13 5.77 6.62 5.14
N GLY A 14 4.59 6.58 4.52
CA GLY A 14 4.39 7.11 3.17
C GLY A 14 3.13 6.62 2.49
N LEU A 15 2.93 7.03 1.24
CA LEU A 15 1.83 6.58 0.39
C LEU A 15 2.30 5.45 -0.52
N PHE A 16 1.51 4.39 -0.60
CA PHE A 16 1.82 3.20 -1.39
C PHE A 16 0.62 2.78 -2.22
N ILE A 17 0.89 2.18 -3.37
CA ILE A 17 -0.14 1.55 -4.19
C ILE A 17 -0.40 0.17 -3.59
N CYS A 18 -1.66 -0.12 -3.31
CA CYS A 18 -2.09 -1.27 -2.53
C CYS A 18 -3.13 -2.08 -3.32
N TRP A 19 -3.11 -3.39 -3.10
CA TRP A 19 -4.08 -4.34 -3.62
C TRP A 19 -4.79 -5.03 -2.46
N ASP A 20 -6.12 -4.91 -2.41
CA ASP A 20 -6.96 -5.46 -1.34
C ASP A 20 -7.60 -6.82 -1.68
N GLY A 21 -7.24 -7.40 -2.84
CA GLY A 21 -7.87 -8.61 -3.37
C GLY A 21 -8.97 -8.33 -4.40
N ARG A 22 -9.39 -7.08 -4.58
CA ARG A 22 -10.44 -6.68 -5.53
C ARG A 22 -10.09 -5.42 -6.32
N PHE A 23 -9.52 -4.41 -5.69
CA PHE A 23 -9.19 -3.12 -6.27
C PHE A 23 -7.74 -2.72 -5.99
N VAL A 24 -7.18 -1.93 -6.92
CA VAL A 24 -5.91 -1.23 -6.73
C VAL A 24 -6.22 0.20 -6.31
N THR A 25 -5.67 0.64 -5.19
CA THR A 25 -5.83 2.01 -4.69
C THR A 25 -4.63 2.43 -3.85
N THR A 26 -4.49 3.71 -3.55
CA THR A 26 -3.39 4.23 -2.74
C THR A 26 -3.79 4.37 -1.28
N TYR A 27 -2.99 3.82 -0.36
CA TYR A 27 -3.18 3.98 1.08
C TYR A 27 -1.92 4.50 1.78
N PRO A 28 -2.08 5.33 2.83
CA PRO A 28 -0.97 5.69 3.70
C PRO A 28 -0.57 4.48 4.55
N PHE A 29 0.73 4.28 4.72
CA PHE A 29 1.31 3.47 5.79
C PHE A 29 1.92 4.43 6.80
N ILE A 30 1.44 4.40 8.04
CA ILE A 30 1.86 5.32 9.10
C ILE A 30 1.98 4.53 10.41
N TRP A 31 3.07 4.73 11.15
CA TRP A 31 3.32 4.07 12.44
C TRP A 31 3.20 2.55 12.38
N GLY A 32 3.75 1.96 11.32
CA GLY A 32 3.76 0.50 11.13
C GLY A 32 2.41 -0.10 10.74
N ASN A 33 1.40 0.70 10.38
CA ASN A 33 0.07 0.22 10.03
C ASN A 33 -0.52 0.93 8.80
N TRP A 34 -1.32 0.17 8.04
CA TRP A 34 -2.10 0.70 6.92
C TRP A 34 -3.24 1.57 7.42
N GLN A 35 -3.30 2.81 6.94
CA GLN A 35 -4.39 3.74 7.20
C GLN A 35 -5.49 3.55 6.15
N ALA A 36 -6.07 2.36 6.14
CA ALA A 36 -7.14 1.99 5.23
C ALA A 36 -8.49 2.08 5.94
N ASN A 37 -9.51 2.54 5.22
CA ASN A 37 -10.87 2.40 5.71
C ASN A 37 -11.26 0.91 5.64
N GLN A 38 -11.52 0.30 6.79
CA GLN A 38 -11.92 -1.11 6.93
C GLN A 38 -13.15 -1.50 6.08
N PHE A 39 -14.01 -0.55 5.73
CA PHE A 39 -15.18 -0.79 4.87
C PHE A 39 -14.83 -0.85 3.38
N VAL A 40 -13.69 -0.27 2.98
CA VAL A 40 -13.27 -0.15 1.58
C VAL A 40 -12.18 -1.15 1.25
N ALA A 41 -11.19 -1.32 2.14
CA ALA A 41 -10.11 -2.28 1.99
C ALA A 41 -9.90 -3.00 3.33
N PRO A 42 -10.73 -4.01 3.64
CA PRO A 42 -10.63 -4.74 4.90
C PRO A 42 -9.30 -5.49 5.04
N ASN A 43 -8.68 -5.89 3.93
CA ASN A 43 -7.43 -6.66 3.91
C ASN A 43 -6.52 -6.22 2.76
N ILE A 44 -5.61 -5.28 3.00
CA ILE A 44 -4.52 -5.01 2.05
C ILE A 44 -3.60 -6.24 2.02
N THR A 45 -3.48 -6.87 0.85
CA THR A 45 -2.71 -8.10 0.67
C THR A 45 -1.35 -7.85 0.06
N HIS A 46 -1.24 -6.88 -0.85
CA HIS A 46 0.00 -6.53 -1.51
C HIS A 46 0.16 -5.02 -1.62
N TRP A 47 1.41 -4.56 -1.67
CA TRP A 47 1.75 -3.16 -1.87
C TRP A 47 2.91 -2.99 -2.84
N MET A 48 3.06 -1.79 -3.38
CA MET A 48 4.23 -1.36 -4.13
C MET A 48 4.53 0.13 -3.87
N PRO A 49 5.80 0.55 -3.95
CA PRO A 49 6.13 1.97 -3.90
C PRO A 49 5.46 2.71 -5.05
N LEU A 50 5.20 4.00 -4.84
CA LEU A 50 4.80 4.88 -5.93
C LEU A 50 5.87 4.89 -7.03
N PRO A 51 5.47 4.97 -8.30
CA PRO A 51 6.44 5.22 -9.37
C PRO A 51 7.15 6.54 -9.11
N THR A 52 8.36 6.67 -9.65
CA THR A 52 9.01 7.97 -9.73
C THR A 52 8.08 8.93 -10.48
N PRO A 53 7.92 10.18 -10.00
CA PRO A 53 7.17 11.18 -10.73
C PRO A 53 7.77 11.35 -12.14
N PRO A 54 6.95 11.72 -13.14
CA PRO A 54 7.45 12.02 -14.47
C PRO A 54 8.48 13.15 -14.39
N GLU A 55 9.52 13.04 -15.22
CA GLU A 55 10.48 14.11 -15.48
C GLU A 55 9.89 15.04 -16.56
N ASP A 56 10.16 16.35 -16.44
CA ASP A 56 9.69 17.38 -17.39
C ASP A 56 10.43 17.33 -18.74
#